data_AF-A0A662VVP1-F1
#
_entry.id   AF-A0A662VVP1-F1
#
_cell.length_a   1.000
_cell.length_b   1.000
_cell.length_c   1.000
_cell.angle_alpha   90.00
_cell.angle_beta   90.00
_cell.angle_gamma   90.00
#
_symmetry.space_group_name_H-M   'P 1'
#
loop_
_entity.id
_entity.type
_entity.pdbx_description
1 polymer ?
#
loop_
_entity_poly.entity_id
_entity_poly.type
_entity_poly.pdbx_seq_one_letter_code
_entity_poly.pdbx_strand_id
1 'polypeptide(L)'
;MEIPRIKSEDELIKIFEQKSRITVKSPIAFVNDKLYYFVPIAKRIIKNNGERESRRKNKGGKKGKSKKVNSDMGGSKVITYLGVLGFAHGIAIYPSEFYTSDEVATENFYSKYFAHLDFDIGGVQFTFYKNQGVHLLRAVKEALFDGEQVCKSERDEIFTLVDILLYYVKYDKEITAYVIASWILGTYLFPMFNYYPYLYFRAEKGSGKGTNLTIISNTAWNPTDKFIASKEAPLFRLIEQAKPTLILDEYHRLLKNPFIGPAIESILESGSEKGGKVIRCREGDPNEIEHFDVYCPKVLASRRATEIEEKSIVIILTKTNDLKYAERRKELDYDPRFEKVKEGLLRIALSYWKEIFKAYKELKPTKNLTGREFNFWAPILAIAKVIFPEKYDEILAYAEENTRARLGERYEIEDIILTALYNHKDVLHGKTPPVTLAQLKEWTEYQLHHNTIISALTNLKLVQNAKGGKYYLRKDRLLELLEERGFNEDLEDLESESDEVDEGSDDIENGTEEALDVFEEYYS
;
A
#
# COMPACT_ATOMS: atom_id res chain seq x y z
N MET A 1 -12.80 15.95 -43.31
CA MET A 1 -13.30 16.20 -41.95
C MET A 1 -13.00 17.65 -41.63
N GLU A 2 -14.03 18.49 -41.55
CA GLU A 2 -13.87 19.92 -41.23
C GLU A 2 -13.45 20.06 -39.77
N ILE A 3 -12.38 20.81 -39.53
CA ILE A 3 -11.94 21.20 -38.18
C ILE A 3 -12.96 22.23 -37.67
N PRO A 4 -13.59 22.03 -36.50
CA PRO A 4 -14.61 22.96 -36.01
C PRO A 4 -13.95 24.32 -35.70
N ARG A 5 -14.50 25.39 -36.27
CA ARG A 5 -14.12 26.76 -35.90
C ARG A 5 -14.73 27.12 -34.54
N ILE A 6 -13.87 27.37 -33.57
CA ILE A 6 -14.21 27.85 -32.22
C ILE A 6 -14.82 29.26 -32.34
N LYS A 7 -16.00 29.49 -31.77
CA LYS A 7 -16.82 30.70 -32.02
C LYS A 7 -16.77 31.73 -30.91
N SER A 8 -16.21 31.42 -29.73
CA SER A 8 -16.02 32.39 -28.65
C SER A 8 -14.87 32.01 -27.70
N GLU A 9 -14.40 32.98 -26.93
CA GLU A 9 -13.44 32.79 -25.84
C GLU A 9 -14.00 31.85 -24.76
N ASP A 10 -15.32 31.90 -24.51
CA ASP A 10 -16.04 30.98 -23.60
C ASP A 10 -16.09 29.53 -24.10
N GLU A 11 -16.17 29.27 -25.41
CA GLU A 11 -16.06 27.92 -25.98
C GLU A 11 -14.64 27.36 -25.82
N LEU A 12 -13.64 28.23 -25.99
CA LEU A 12 -12.22 27.91 -25.76
C LEU A 12 -11.98 27.56 -24.28
N ILE A 13 -12.54 28.34 -23.35
CA ILE A 13 -12.48 28.09 -21.90
C ILE A 13 -13.18 26.78 -21.54
N LYS A 14 -14.38 26.50 -22.08
CA LYS A 14 -15.08 25.21 -21.87
C LYS A 14 -14.30 24.00 -22.37
N ILE A 15 -13.58 24.13 -23.48
CA ILE A 15 -12.72 23.07 -24.03
C ILE A 15 -11.47 22.86 -23.15
N PHE A 16 -10.92 23.94 -22.56
CA PHE A 16 -9.82 23.84 -21.59
C PHE A 16 -10.27 23.40 -20.19
N GLU A 17 -11.51 23.68 -19.78
CA GLU A 17 -12.16 23.20 -18.56
C GLU A 17 -12.53 21.71 -18.63
N GLN A 18 -12.52 21.12 -19.83
CA GLN A 18 -12.68 19.68 -20.05
C GLN A 18 -11.39 18.86 -19.89
N LYS A 19 -10.33 19.42 -19.26
CA LYS A 19 -9.30 18.55 -18.67
C LYS A 19 -9.90 17.91 -17.42
N SER A 20 -10.00 16.57 -17.40
CA SER A 20 -10.41 15.82 -16.22
C SER A 20 -9.56 16.27 -15.02
N ARG A 21 -10.15 17.08 -14.14
CA ARG A 21 -9.49 17.49 -12.90
C ARG A 21 -9.33 16.24 -12.04
N ILE A 22 -8.14 16.08 -11.47
CA ILE A 22 -7.87 15.00 -10.50
C ILE A 22 -8.89 15.15 -9.37
N THR A 23 -9.54 14.06 -8.98
CA THR A 23 -10.51 14.06 -7.88
C THR A 23 -9.90 13.36 -6.66
N VAL A 24 -9.73 14.10 -5.56
CA VAL A 24 -9.17 13.59 -4.30
C VAL A 24 -10.29 13.09 -3.40
N LYS A 25 -10.24 11.81 -2.99
CA LYS A 25 -11.28 11.19 -2.15
C LYS A 25 -10.84 10.88 -0.71
N SER A 26 -9.67 11.36 -0.31
CA SER A 26 -9.00 10.99 0.93
C SER A 26 -8.48 12.19 1.72
N PRO A 27 -8.25 12.06 3.04
CA PRO A 27 -7.74 13.13 3.89
C PRO A 27 -6.25 13.46 3.66
N ILE A 28 -5.56 12.71 2.82
CA ILE A 28 -4.18 12.95 2.40
C ILE A 28 -4.08 12.71 0.90
N ALA A 29 -3.37 13.58 0.17
CA ALA A 29 -3.16 13.42 -1.26
C ALA A 29 -1.85 14.05 -1.74
N PHE A 30 -1.31 13.52 -2.82
CA PHE A 30 -0.19 14.11 -3.55
C PHE A 30 -0.62 14.41 -4.99
N VAL A 31 -0.79 15.70 -5.30
CA VAL A 31 -1.33 16.20 -6.56
C VAL A 31 -0.41 17.27 -7.11
N ASN A 32 -0.07 17.21 -8.40
CA ASN A 32 0.80 18.18 -9.07
C ASN A 32 2.13 18.43 -8.31
N ASP A 33 2.78 17.34 -7.91
CA ASP A 33 4.02 17.31 -7.13
C ASP A 33 3.96 18.02 -5.76
N LYS A 34 2.78 18.06 -5.15
CA LYS A 34 2.52 18.74 -3.88
C LYS A 34 1.73 17.85 -2.93
N LEU A 35 2.17 17.82 -1.67
CA LEU A 35 1.52 17.08 -0.59
C LEU A 35 0.47 17.95 0.11
N TYR A 36 -0.70 17.36 0.34
CA TYR A 36 -1.83 18.01 0.99
C TYR A 36 -2.45 17.09 2.05
N TYR A 37 -2.88 17.71 3.15
CA TYR A 37 -3.73 17.10 4.17
C TYR A 37 -5.02 17.90 4.30
N PHE A 38 -6.14 17.20 4.44
CA PHE A 38 -7.48 17.78 4.49
C PHE A 38 -8.20 17.35 5.76
N VAL A 39 -8.92 18.29 6.36
CA VAL A 39 -9.81 18.01 7.49
C VAL A 39 -11.06 18.89 7.41
N PRO A 40 -12.28 18.36 7.61
CA PRO A 40 -13.48 19.20 7.69
C PRO A 40 -13.44 20.14 8.90
N ILE A 41 -13.75 21.42 8.70
CA ILE A 41 -13.70 22.45 9.76
C ILE A 41 -15.04 23.14 10.04
N ALA A 42 -15.92 23.30 9.04
CA ALA A 42 -17.23 23.94 9.19
C ALA A 42 -18.18 23.53 8.05
N LYS A 43 -19.50 23.77 8.20
CA LYS A 43 -20.52 23.42 7.17
C LYS A 43 -21.68 24.40 7.08
N ARG A 44 -21.96 24.99 5.92
CA ARG A 44 -23.11 25.90 5.70
C ARG A 44 -24.22 25.22 4.90
N ILE A 45 -25.45 25.26 5.42
CA ILE A 45 -26.65 24.79 4.70
C ILE A 45 -27.33 25.99 4.04
N ILE A 46 -27.47 25.96 2.71
CA ILE A 46 -28.22 26.94 1.94
C ILE A 46 -29.58 26.33 1.62
N LYS A 47 -30.64 26.87 2.21
CA LYS A 47 -32.03 26.56 1.83
C LYS A 47 -32.39 27.40 0.61
N ASN A 48 -32.79 26.78 -0.49
CA ASN A 48 -33.34 27.50 -1.64
C ASN A 48 -34.69 28.11 -1.25
N ASN A 49 -34.71 29.39 -0.91
CA ASN A 49 -35.95 30.16 -0.86
C ASN A 49 -36.35 30.44 -2.30
N GLY A 50 -37.20 29.58 -2.88
CA GLY A 50 -37.87 29.90 -4.13
C GLY A 50 -38.66 31.20 -3.96
N GLU A 51 -38.30 32.23 -4.71
CA GLU A 51 -39.05 33.47 -4.85
C GLU A 51 -40.49 33.16 -5.26
N ARG A 52 -41.42 33.18 -4.29
CA ARG A 52 -42.84 33.30 -4.61
C ARG A 52 -43.12 34.77 -4.89
N GLU A 53 -42.82 35.21 -6.11
CA GLU A 53 -43.42 36.44 -6.65
C GLU A 53 -44.95 36.31 -6.57
N SER A 54 -45.54 37.17 -5.77
CA SER A 54 -46.97 37.28 -5.56
C SER A 54 -47.67 37.76 -6.84
N ARG A 55 -48.11 36.84 -7.71
CA ARG A 55 -49.16 37.13 -8.69
C ARG A 55 -50.52 36.78 -8.11
N ARG A 56 -51.11 37.76 -7.42
CA ARG A 56 -52.57 37.84 -7.22
C ARG A 56 -53.25 37.79 -8.59
N LYS A 57 -53.88 36.67 -8.93
CA LYS A 57 -54.99 36.63 -9.88
C LYS A 57 -56.14 35.81 -9.30
N ASN A 58 -57.23 36.53 -9.04
CA ASN A 58 -58.57 36.01 -8.80
C ASN A 58 -58.97 34.99 -9.88
N LYS A 59 -59.54 33.85 -9.46
CA LYS A 59 -60.84 33.32 -9.93
C LYS A 59 -61.21 32.08 -9.10
N GLY A 60 -62.44 32.06 -8.60
CA GLY A 60 -62.96 31.04 -7.69
C GLY A 60 -63.37 29.73 -8.37
N GLY A 61 -63.77 28.76 -7.53
CA GLY A 61 -64.56 27.59 -7.96
C GLY A 61 -64.13 26.24 -7.38
N LYS A 62 -64.95 25.73 -6.43
CA LYS A 62 -65.33 24.33 -6.13
C LYS A 62 -64.29 23.21 -5.88
N LYS A 63 -64.39 22.68 -4.64
CA LYS A 63 -64.32 21.29 -4.16
C LYS A 63 -63.64 20.20 -5.03
N GLY A 64 -62.61 19.59 -4.44
CA GLY A 64 -62.13 18.23 -4.74
C GLY A 64 -60.82 17.91 -4.00
N LYS A 65 -60.88 17.37 -2.77
CA LYS A 65 -59.67 16.96 -2.02
C LYS A 65 -59.30 15.51 -2.38
N SER A 66 -58.45 15.35 -3.40
CA SER A 66 -57.56 14.19 -3.54
C SER A 66 -56.25 14.53 -2.81
N LYS A 67 -55.87 13.74 -1.80
CA LYS A 67 -54.55 13.83 -1.15
C LYS A 67 -53.49 13.27 -2.10
N LYS A 68 -52.89 14.14 -2.93
CA LYS A 68 -51.56 13.92 -3.47
C LYS A 68 -50.55 14.44 -2.44
N VAL A 69 -49.78 13.54 -1.84
CA VAL A 69 -48.59 13.89 -1.07
C VAL A 69 -47.52 14.26 -2.10
N ASN A 70 -47.41 15.56 -2.40
CA ASN A 70 -46.22 16.10 -3.06
C ASN A 70 -45.12 16.19 -2.00
N SER A 71 -44.17 15.26 -2.04
CA SER A 71 -42.87 15.40 -1.40
C SER A 71 -41.99 16.32 -2.25
N ASP A 72 -42.34 17.61 -2.28
CA ASP A 72 -41.51 18.65 -2.88
C ASP A 72 -40.51 19.12 -1.80
N MET A 73 -39.48 18.31 -1.55
CA MET A 73 -38.34 18.76 -0.74
C MET A 73 -37.53 19.74 -1.57
N GLY A 74 -37.73 21.03 -1.35
CA GLY A 74 -36.87 22.08 -1.90
C GLY A 74 -35.40 21.77 -1.60
N GLY A 75 -34.61 21.60 -2.67
CA GLY A 75 -33.20 21.21 -2.58
C GLY A 75 -32.41 22.16 -1.68
N SER A 76 -31.89 21.62 -0.58
CA SER A 76 -30.96 22.34 0.30
C SER A 76 -29.53 21.99 -0.13
N LYS A 77 -28.70 22.98 -0.46
CA LYS A 77 -27.31 22.78 -0.85
C LYS A 77 -26.40 22.90 0.37
N VAL A 78 -25.57 21.90 0.65
CA VAL A 78 -24.63 21.91 1.77
C VAL A 78 -23.22 22.25 1.25
N ILE A 79 -22.58 23.20 1.91
CA ILE A 79 -21.20 23.63 1.65
C ILE A 79 -20.34 23.19 2.82
N THR A 80 -19.25 22.48 2.56
CA THR A 80 -18.25 22.10 3.58
C THR A 80 -17.01 22.95 3.43
N TYR A 81 -16.47 23.43 4.53
CA TYR A 81 -15.18 24.08 4.61
C TYR A 81 -14.15 23.04 5.04
N LEU A 82 -13.05 22.95 4.31
CA LEU A 82 -11.93 22.07 4.60
C LEU A 82 -10.73 22.90 5.02
N GLY A 83 -10.11 22.55 6.13
CA GLY A 83 -8.76 22.98 6.45
C GLY A 83 -7.76 22.26 5.54
N VAL A 84 -6.79 23.00 5.01
CA VAL A 84 -5.75 22.49 4.12
C VAL A 84 -4.38 22.78 4.74
N LEU A 85 -3.57 21.74 4.89
CA LEU A 85 -2.17 21.83 5.31
C LEU A 85 -1.24 21.24 4.25
N GLY A 86 0.01 21.72 4.18
CA GLY A 86 1.02 21.22 3.25
C GLY A 86 1.50 22.30 2.29
N PHE A 87 1.47 22.03 0.98
CA PHE A 87 1.90 23.05 0.00
C PHE A 87 1.05 24.33 0.07
N ALA A 88 -0.25 24.18 0.33
CA ALA A 88 -1.15 25.29 0.60
C ALA A 88 -1.58 25.24 2.06
N HIS A 89 -1.50 26.39 2.75
CA HIS A 89 -2.03 26.56 4.09
C HIS A 89 -3.25 27.47 4.04
N GLY A 90 -4.38 26.99 4.57
CA GLY A 90 -5.60 27.78 4.59
C GLY A 90 -6.87 26.94 4.68
N ILE A 91 -7.93 27.50 4.12
CA ILE A 91 -9.28 26.95 4.08
C ILE A 91 -9.69 26.82 2.62
N ALA A 92 -10.21 25.66 2.22
CA ALA A 92 -10.86 25.50 0.92
C ALA A 92 -12.37 25.33 1.12
N ILE A 93 -13.16 25.91 0.22
CA ILE A 93 -14.61 25.67 0.17
C ILE A 93 -14.86 24.51 -0.78
N TYR A 94 -15.59 23.50 -0.34
CA TYR A 94 -16.00 22.40 -1.19
C TYR A 94 -17.49 22.04 -1.02
N PRO A 95 -18.29 22.05 -2.10
CA PRO A 95 -19.68 21.61 -2.04
C PRO A 95 -19.73 20.09 -1.80
N SER A 96 -20.39 19.65 -0.73
CA SER A 96 -20.49 18.22 -0.39
C SER A 96 -21.92 17.87 0.01
N GLU A 97 -22.44 16.76 -0.51
CA GLU A 97 -23.77 16.23 -0.21
C GLU A 97 -23.81 15.40 1.09
N PHE A 98 -22.67 15.11 1.72
CA PHE A 98 -22.52 13.96 2.63
C PHE A 98 -22.39 14.26 4.13
N TYR A 99 -22.87 15.39 4.66
CA TYR A 99 -22.73 15.64 6.11
C TYR A 99 -23.81 16.53 6.77
N THR A 100 -24.31 16.11 7.93
CA THR A 100 -25.28 16.83 8.79
C THR A 100 -24.60 17.61 9.96
N SER A 101 -25.36 18.47 10.65
CA SER A 101 -25.04 19.71 11.43
C SER A 101 -24.19 19.51 12.71
N ASP A 102 -23.60 20.52 13.40
CA ASP A 102 -24.06 21.87 13.82
C ASP A 102 -23.02 23.02 13.67
N GLU A 103 -23.58 24.23 13.52
CA GLU A 103 -23.02 25.60 13.59
C GLU A 103 -21.91 26.06 12.60
N VAL A 104 -22.07 27.31 12.11
CA VAL A 104 -21.16 28.00 11.18
C VAL A 104 -20.75 29.35 11.74
N ALA A 105 -19.45 29.61 11.74
CA ALA A 105 -18.88 30.94 11.89
C ALA A 105 -18.85 31.69 10.55
N THR A 106 -19.10 32.99 10.59
CA THR A 106 -19.35 33.91 9.47
C THR A 106 -18.18 34.08 8.48
N GLU A 107 -18.53 34.24 7.19
CA GLU A 107 -17.66 34.28 5.99
C GLU A 107 -16.69 35.48 5.90
N ASN A 108 -16.97 36.59 6.57
CA ASN A 108 -16.28 37.86 6.30
C ASN A 108 -14.90 38.03 6.97
N PHE A 109 -14.46 37.09 7.80
CA PHE A 109 -13.17 37.19 8.51
C PHE A 109 -12.04 36.36 7.87
N TYR A 110 -12.38 35.39 7.00
CA TYR A 110 -11.42 34.37 6.54
C TYR A 110 -10.96 34.51 5.08
N SER A 111 -11.30 35.60 4.39
CA SER A 111 -11.01 35.79 2.96
C SER A 111 -9.53 35.60 2.60
N LYS A 112 -8.61 36.08 3.46
CA LYS A 112 -7.15 35.92 3.29
C LYS A 112 -6.63 34.50 3.48
N TYR A 113 -7.45 33.59 4.01
CA TYR A 113 -7.07 32.21 4.28
C TYR A 113 -7.61 31.25 3.22
N PHE A 114 -8.32 31.72 2.19
CA PHE A 114 -8.82 30.79 1.18
C PHE A 114 -7.70 30.26 0.29
N ALA A 115 -7.53 28.94 0.29
CA ALA A 115 -6.64 28.23 -0.61
C ALA A 115 -7.40 27.89 -1.90
N HIS A 116 -6.85 28.29 -3.04
CA HIS A 116 -7.32 27.86 -4.36
C HIS A 116 -6.68 26.51 -4.70
N LEU A 117 -7.52 25.48 -4.82
CA LEU A 117 -7.10 24.15 -5.28
C LEU A 117 -7.30 24.05 -6.79
N ASP A 118 -6.32 23.48 -7.47
CA ASP A 118 -6.32 23.22 -8.92
C ASP A 118 -6.87 21.81 -9.28
N PHE A 119 -7.46 21.13 -8.30
CA PHE A 119 -8.08 19.82 -8.41
C PHE A 119 -9.39 19.77 -7.62
N ASP A 120 -10.21 18.76 -7.88
CA ASP A 120 -11.50 18.59 -7.21
C ASP A 120 -11.37 17.64 -6.02
N ILE A 121 -12.26 17.77 -5.04
CA ILE A 121 -12.35 16.85 -3.90
C ILE A 121 -13.59 15.98 -4.13
N GLY A 122 -13.49 14.66 -4.14
CA GLY A 122 -14.69 13.82 -4.33
C GLY A 122 -15.72 14.09 -3.22
N GLY A 123 -17.01 13.99 -3.54
CA GLY A 123 -18.10 14.07 -2.56
C GLY A 123 -18.09 12.87 -1.61
N VAL A 124 -17.07 12.78 -0.77
CA VAL A 124 -16.73 11.59 0.00
C VAL A 124 -16.53 12.00 1.45
N GLN A 125 -17.08 11.19 2.37
CA GLN A 125 -16.89 11.40 3.78
C GLN A 125 -15.50 10.89 4.20
N PHE A 126 -14.56 11.81 4.45
CA PHE A 126 -13.25 11.46 5.01
C PHE A 126 -13.42 10.74 6.34
N THR A 127 -12.65 9.67 6.51
CA THR A 127 -12.67 8.84 7.70
C THR A 127 -11.34 8.96 8.45
N PHE A 128 -11.42 9.23 9.75
CA PHE A 128 -10.27 9.38 10.64
C PHE A 128 -10.35 8.38 11.79
N TYR A 129 -9.23 7.73 12.09
CA TYR A 129 -9.00 6.81 13.19
C TYR A 129 -8.11 7.45 14.24
N LYS A 130 -8.17 6.93 15.48
CA LYS A 130 -7.26 7.29 16.59
C LYS A 130 -7.07 8.81 16.75
N ASN A 131 -8.16 9.57 16.63
CA ASN A 131 -8.21 11.03 16.75
C ASN A 131 -7.38 11.81 15.71
N GLN A 132 -6.96 11.19 14.59
CA GLN A 132 -6.15 11.85 13.55
C GLN A 132 -6.77 13.18 13.07
N GLY A 133 -8.09 13.23 12.90
CA GLY A 133 -8.82 14.44 12.50
C GLY A 133 -8.71 15.57 13.52
N VAL A 134 -8.65 15.26 14.82
CA VAL A 134 -8.49 16.27 15.89
C VAL A 134 -7.10 16.90 15.83
N HIS A 135 -6.06 16.09 15.63
CA HIS A 135 -4.68 16.60 15.48
C HIS A 135 -4.54 17.48 14.23
N LEU A 136 -5.11 17.07 13.10
CA LEU A 136 -5.14 17.89 11.89
C LEU A 136 -5.88 19.20 12.12
N LEU A 137 -7.04 19.16 12.80
CA LEU A 137 -7.82 20.36 13.11
C LEU A 137 -7.02 21.33 13.99
N ARG A 138 -6.26 20.82 14.97
CA ARG A 138 -5.36 21.63 15.80
C ARG A 138 -4.28 22.30 14.96
N ALA A 139 -3.59 21.52 14.11
CA ALA A 139 -2.55 22.04 13.22
C ALA A 139 -3.10 23.07 12.20
N VAL A 140 -4.31 22.86 11.65
CA VAL A 140 -4.99 23.85 10.80
C VAL A 140 -5.24 25.15 11.57
N LYS A 141 -5.79 25.05 12.79
CA LYS A 141 -6.06 26.24 13.61
C LYS A 141 -4.78 27.03 13.87
N GLU A 142 -3.70 26.36 14.24
CA GLU A 142 -2.40 27.00 14.42
C GLU A 142 -1.91 27.65 13.11
N ALA A 143 -2.00 26.95 11.98
CA ALA A 143 -1.51 27.44 10.68
C ALA A 143 -2.26 28.69 10.18
N LEU A 144 -3.52 28.87 10.60
CA LEU A 144 -4.29 30.09 10.31
C LEU A 144 -3.79 31.32 11.08
N PHE A 145 -3.11 31.14 12.21
CA PHE A 145 -2.57 32.27 12.97
C PHE A 145 -1.06 32.43 12.75
N ASP A 146 -0.31 31.32 12.66
CA ASP A 146 1.14 31.27 12.47
C ASP A 146 1.55 30.07 11.61
N GLY A 147 1.35 30.20 10.29
CA GLY A 147 1.65 29.13 9.32
C GLY A 147 3.12 28.74 9.26
N GLU A 148 4.04 29.67 9.51
CA GLU A 148 5.48 29.38 9.52
C GLU A 148 5.87 28.50 10.71
N GLN A 149 5.27 28.72 11.88
CA GLN A 149 5.56 27.92 13.07
C GLN A 149 5.08 26.47 12.93
N VAL A 150 3.96 26.22 12.23
CA VAL A 150 3.46 24.86 12.00
C VAL A 150 4.43 23.99 11.18
N CYS A 151 5.21 24.64 10.31
CA CYS A 151 6.22 23.99 9.46
C CYS A 151 7.64 24.02 10.04
N LYS A 152 7.80 24.32 11.35
CA LYS A 152 9.08 24.24 12.05
C LYS A 152 9.05 23.05 13.01
N SER A 153 9.90 22.06 12.75
CA SER A 153 10.18 20.97 13.67
C SER A 153 11.68 20.68 13.72
N GLU A 154 12.20 20.52 14.93
CA GLU A 154 13.62 20.24 15.23
C GLU A 154 13.97 18.75 15.07
N ARG A 155 13.07 17.92 14.53
CA ARG A 155 13.22 16.46 14.33
C ARG A 155 13.24 15.64 15.63
N ASP A 156 13.36 16.24 16.80
CA ASP A 156 13.39 15.57 18.11
C ASP A 156 12.30 14.50 18.32
N GLU A 157 11.09 14.73 17.79
CA GLU A 157 9.99 13.78 17.96
C GLU A 157 10.21 12.44 17.24
N ILE A 158 10.95 12.40 16.13
CA ILE A 158 11.27 11.13 15.48
C ILE A 158 12.37 10.37 16.22
N PHE A 159 13.30 11.07 16.88
CA PHE A 159 14.27 10.44 17.77
C PHE A 159 13.58 9.92 19.04
N THR A 160 12.60 10.66 19.57
CA THR A 160 11.74 10.17 20.66
C THR A 160 10.99 8.89 20.26
N LEU A 161 10.55 8.78 19.00
CA LEU A 161 9.96 7.54 18.47
C LEU A 161 10.99 6.39 18.44
N VAL A 162 12.23 6.65 18.00
CA VAL A 162 13.31 5.65 18.05
C VAL A 162 13.55 5.19 19.49
N ASP A 163 13.60 6.11 20.45
CA ASP A 163 13.77 5.80 21.87
C ASP A 163 12.62 4.95 22.41
N ILE A 164 11.37 5.26 22.05
CA ILE A 164 10.19 4.45 22.39
C ILE A 164 10.34 3.03 21.84
N LEU A 165 10.74 2.88 20.57
CA LEU A 165 10.93 1.58 19.93
C LEU A 165 12.00 0.76 20.67
N LEU A 166 13.16 1.34 20.96
CA LEU A 166 14.27 0.69 21.67
C LEU A 166 13.96 0.40 23.14
N TYR A 167 13.12 1.25 23.77
CA TYR A 167 12.71 1.07 25.15
C TYR A 167 11.78 -0.13 25.31
N TYR A 168 10.76 -0.26 24.45
CA TYR A 168 9.74 -1.31 24.59
C TYR A 168 10.05 -2.61 23.85
N VAL A 169 10.92 -2.60 22.85
CA VAL A 169 11.22 -3.77 22.02
C VAL A 169 12.72 -4.03 22.01
N LYS A 170 13.09 -5.29 22.18
CA LYS A 170 14.46 -5.76 21.93
C LYS A 170 14.61 -6.07 20.45
N TYR A 171 15.37 -5.25 19.74
CA TYR A 171 15.83 -5.58 18.39
C TYR A 171 17.22 -6.19 18.45
N ASP A 172 17.53 -7.08 17.51
CA ASP A 172 18.87 -7.66 17.39
C ASP A 172 19.89 -6.61 16.91
N LYS A 173 19.45 -5.64 16.09
CA LYS A 173 20.23 -4.49 15.64
C LYS A 173 19.48 -3.20 15.97
N GLU A 174 20.17 -2.23 16.55
CA GLU A 174 19.58 -0.91 16.88
C GLU A 174 19.01 -0.23 15.64
N ILE A 175 19.68 -0.38 14.49
CA ILE A 175 19.28 0.21 13.21
C ILE A 175 17.87 -0.19 12.78
N THR A 176 17.35 -1.34 13.22
CA THR A 176 15.98 -1.77 12.99
C THR A 176 14.97 -0.75 13.50
N ALA A 177 15.23 -0.09 14.64
CA ALA A 177 14.35 0.95 15.18
C ALA A 177 14.31 2.18 14.27
N TYR A 178 15.43 2.59 13.67
CA TYR A 178 15.49 3.71 12.72
C TYR A 178 14.78 3.38 11.40
N VAL A 179 14.89 2.14 10.92
CA VAL A 179 14.12 1.65 9.76
C VAL A 179 12.62 1.71 10.04
N ILE A 180 12.18 1.21 11.19
CA ILE A 180 10.76 1.26 11.59
C ILE A 180 10.29 2.70 11.78
N ALA A 181 11.08 3.57 12.41
CA ALA A 181 10.75 4.98 12.58
C ALA A 181 10.64 5.72 11.23
N SER A 182 11.54 5.43 10.29
CA SER A 182 11.49 5.94 8.91
C SER A 182 10.23 5.45 8.19
N TRP A 183 9.85 4.18 8.38
CA TRP A 183 8.59 3.64 7.87
C TRP A 183 7.37 4.26 8.55
N ILE A 184 7.40 4.57 9.85
CA ILE A 184 6.28 5.24 10.51
C ILE A 184 6.12 6.67 9.98
N LEU A 185 7.21 7.45 9.86
CA LEU A 185 7.16 8.78 9.25
C LEU A 185 6.69 8.70 7.79
N GLY A 186 7.15 7.68 7.04
CA GLY A 186 6.75 7.46 5.67
C GLY A 186 5.24 7.29 5.49
N THR A 187 4.51 6.82 6.51
CA THR A 187 3.04 6.77 6.47
C THR A 187 2.37 8.14 6.37
N TYR A 188 3.04 9.22 6.77
CA TYR A 188 2.57 10.59 6.57
C TYR A 188 2.91 11.14 5.18
N LEU A 189 3.79 10.48 4.43
CA LEU A 189 4.34 10.95 3.16
C LEU A 189 3.95 10.06 1.97
N PHE A 190 3.43 8.86 2.23
CA PHE A 190 3.31 7.79 1.24
C PHE A 190 2.63 8.14 -0.10
N PRO A 191 1.65 9.08 -0.20
CA PRO A 191 1.03 9.38 -1.49
C PRO A 191 2.00 9.96 -2.52
N MET A 192 3.16 10.48 -2.08
CA MET A 192 4.22 11.00 -2.95
C MET A 192 5.10 9.92 -3.55
N PHE A 193 5.15 8.73 -2.97
CA PHE A 193 5.94 7.61 -3.49
C PHE A 193 5.12 6.78 -4.49
N ASN A 194 5.79 6.20 -5.49
CA ASN A 194 5.16 5.27 -6.43
C ASN A 194 4.91 3.91 -5.77
N TYR A 195 5.84 3.48 -4.92
CA TYR A 195 5.73 2.26 -4.13
C TYR A 195 5.84 2.65 -2.66
N TYR A 196 5.13 1.93 -1.80
CA TYR A 196 5.33 2.01 -0.37
C TYR A 196 5.34 0.60 0.21
N PRO A 197 6.47 0.15 0.79
CA PRO A 197 6.60 -1.22 1.26
C PRO A 197 5.65 -1.46 2.41
N TYR A 198 5.15 -2.68 2.50
CA TYR A 198 4.52 -3.14 3.73
C TYR A 198 5.58 -3.35 4.80
N LEU A 199 5.17 -3.32 6.07
CA LEU A 199 6.04 -3.71 7.17
C LEU A 199 5.57 -5.05 7.70
N TYR A 200 6.44 -6.06 7.66
CA TYR A 200 6.08 -7.42 8.04
C TYR A 200 6.88 -7.90 9.25
N PHE A 201 6.19 -8.11 10.38
CA PHE A 201 6.79 -8.69 11.58
C PHE A 201 6.66 -10.22 11.57
N ARG A 202 7.80 -10.91 11.40
CA ARG A 202 7.91 -12.36 11.42
C ARG A 202 8.55 -12.81 12.73
N ALA A 203 7.80 -13.52 13.57
CA ALA A 203 8.35 -13.95 14.86
C ALA A 203 7.54 -15.07 15.52
N GLU A 204 8.12 -15.75 16.50
CA GLU A 204 7.37 -16.65 17.38
C GLU A 204 6.40 -15.90 18.33
N LYS A 205 5.62 -16.68 19.10
CA LYS A 205 4.71 -16.13 20.11
C LYS A 205 5.53 -15.57 21.29
N GLY A 206 5.25 -14.32 21.67
CA GLY A 206 5.94 -13.64 22.78
C GLY A 206 7.17 -12.83 22.38
N SER A 207 7.48 -12.70 21.09
CA SER A 207 8.68 -11.99 20.60
C SER A 207 8.45 -10.50 20.29
N GLY A 208 7.50 -9.83 20.92
CA GLY A 208 7.32 -8.37 20.77
C GLY A 208 6.53 -7.89 19.53
N LYS A 209 6.00 -8.77 18.67
CA LYS A 209 5.14 -8.36 17.52
C LYS A 209 3.98 -7.46 17.95
N GLY A 210 3.25 -7.88 18.98
CA GLY A 210 2.11 -7.13 19.50
C GLY A 210 2.48 -5.75 20.04
N THR A 211 3.68 -5.62 20.63
CA THR A 211 4.24 -4.35 21.11
C THR A 211 4.51 -3.39 19.96
N ASN A 212 5.19 -3.87 18.90
CA ASN A 212 5.42 -3.09 17.68
C ASN A 212 4.13 -2.59 17.04
N LEU A 213 3.14 -3.48 16.87
CA LEU A 213 1.84 -3.08 16.33
C LEU A 213 1.13 -2.03 17.21
N THR A 214 1.27 -2.11 18.54
CA THR A 214 0.72 -1.09 19.45
C THR A 214 1.44 0.25 19.28
N ILE A 215 2.77 0.27 19.15
CA ILE A 215 3.52 1.51 18.88
C ILE A 215 3.04 2.14 17.58
N ILE A 216 3.01 1.36 16.49
CA ILE A 216 2.55 1.83 15.17
C ILE A 216 1.09 2.32 15.22
N SER A 217 0.22 1.63 15.95
CA SER A 217 -1.18 2.05 16.14
C SER A 217 -1.33 3.39 16.88
N ASN A 218 -0.31 3.82 17.61
CA ASN A 218 -0.30 5.12 18.29
C ASN A 218 0.44 6.22 17.52
N THR A 219 1.32 5.87 16.58
CA THR A 219 2.25 6.85 15.98
C THR A 219 2.16 6.99 14.47
N ALA A 220 1.62 6.01 13.73
CA ALA A 220 1.50 6.10 12.28
C ALA A 220 0.35 7.03 11.85
N TRP A 221 0.34 7.40 10.57
CA TRP A 221 -0.75 8.16 9.97
C TRP A 221 -2.05 7.36 9.96
N ASN A 222 -3.11 7.96 10.51
CA ASN A 222 -4.48 7.46 10.48
C ASN A 222 -4.60 5.93 10.69
N PRO A 223 -4.00 5.36 11.75
CA PRO A 223 -3.84 3.93 11.88
C PRO A 223 -5.16 3.28 12.29
N THR A 224 -5.51 2.16 11.65
CA THR A 224 -6.68 1.40 12.08
C THR A 224 -6.44 0.76 13.45
N ASP A 225 -7.51 0.36 14.12
CA ASP A 225 -7.38 -0.67 15.15
C ASP A 225 -6.82 -1.96 14.54
N LYS A 226 -6.30 -2.85 15.39
CA LYS A 226 -5.90 -4.19 14.96
C LYS A 226 -7.11 -4.86 14.31
N PHE A 227 -7.01 -5.12 13.02
CA PHE A 227 -8.15 -5.58 12.24
C PHE A 227 -8.46 -7.04 12.60
N ILE A 228 -9.59 -7.27 13.25
CA ILE A 228 -10.11 -8.61 13.62
C ILE A 228 -11.42 -8.89 12.83
N ALA A 229 -11.69 -8.13 11.76
CA ALA A 229 -13.06 -7.92 11.28
C ALA A 229 -13.82 -9.17 10.82
N SER A 230 -15.14 -9.09 11.02
CA SER A 230 -16.16 -10.11 10.75
C SER A 230 -16.95 -9.89 9.45
N LYS A 231 -16.67 -8.87 8.62
CA LYS A 231 -17.30 -8.68 7.28
C LYS A 231 -16.40 -7.94 6.25
N GLU A 232 -16.52 -8.33 4.98
CA GLU A 232 -15.70 -7.94 3.80
C GLU A 232 -15.98 -6.57 3.19
N ALA A 233 -17.27 -6.25 2.99
CA ALA A 233 -17.74 -5.15 2.14
C ALA A 233 -17.28 -3.71 2.54
N PRO A 234 -16.91 -3.40 3.79
CA PRO A 234 -16.43 -2.05 4.13
C PRO A 234 -14.97 -1.74 3.74
N LEU A 235 -14.11 -2.74 3.48
CA LEU A 235 -12.66 -2.51 3.59
C LEU A 235 -12.07 -1.67 2.44
N PHE A 236 -12.46 -1.89 1.19
CA PHE A 236 -11.94 -1.12 0.05
C PHE A 236 -12.41 0.34 0.08
N ARG A 237 -13.69 0.57 0.41
CA ARG A 237 -14.24 1.92 0.62
C ARG A 237 -13.51 2.63 1.75
N LEU A 238 -13.31 1.94 2.87
CA LEU A 238 -12.56 2.46 4.01
C LEU A 238 -11.16 2.90 3.60
N ILE A 239 -10.43 2.07 2.84
CA ILE A 239 -9.08 2.41 2.39
C ILE A 239 -9.09 3.62 1.46
N GLU A 240 -10.02 3.71 0.50
CA GLU A 240 -10.14 4.86 -0.40
C GLU A 240 -10.43 6.16 0.37
N GLN A 241 -11.35 6.11 1.35
CA GLN A 241 -11.85 7.27 2.08
C GLN A 241 -10.93 7.73 3.23
N ALA A 242 -10.17 6.82 3.82
CA ALA A 242 -9.33 7.10 4.99
C ALA A 242 -7.84 7.15 4.64
N LYS A 243 -7.41 6.40 3.61
CA LYS A 243 -5.99 6.14 3.32
C LYS A 243 -5.20 5.80 4.60
N PRO A 244 -5.64 4.78 5.35
CA PRO A 244 -5.13 4.53 6.69
C PRO A 244 -3.80 3.78 6.66
N THR A 245 -3.12 3.73 7.80
CA THR A 245 -2.17 2.65 8.07
C THR A 245 -2.95 1.41 8.51
N LEU A 246 -3.09 0.43 7.62
CA LEU A 246 -3.86 -0.78 7.89
C LEU A 246 -3.04 -1.76 8.75
N ILE A 247 -3.59 -2.17 9.89
CA ILE A 247 -2.92 -3.06 10.84
C ILE A 247 -3.55 -4.46 10.82
N LEU A 248 -2.81 -5.45 10.29
CA LEU A 248 -3.26 -6.85 10.16
C LEU A 248 -2.48 -7.76 11.13
N ASP A 249 -3.05 -8.00 12.31
CA ASP A 249 -2.48 -8.94 13.30
C ASP A 249 -2.93 -10.38 12.99
N GLU A 250 -2.08 -11.36 13.28
CA GLU A 250 -2.27 -12.78 12.94
C GLU A 250 -2.78 -12.97 11.48
N TYR A 251 -2.16 -12.26 10.53
CA TYR A 251 -2.56 -12.18 9.11
C TYR A 251 -2.90 -13.53 8.46
N HIS A 252 -2.11 -14.57 8.73
CA HIS A 252 -2.32 -15.92 8.22
C HIS A 252 -3.68 -16.54 8.60
N ARG A 253 -4.34 -16.05 9.66
CA ARG A 253 -5.70 -16.46 10.05
C ARG A 253 -6.77 -15.69 9.30
N LEU A 254 -6.51 -14.41 9.02
CA LEU A 254 -7.43 -13.58 8.23
C LEU A 254 -7.56 -14.12 6.81
N LEU A 255 -6.46 -14.57 6.20
CA LEU A 255 -6.47 -15.23 4.89
C LEU A 255 -7.34 -16.50 4.84
N LYS A 256 -7.31 -17.29 5.92
CA LYS A 256 -8.10 -18.53 6.00
C LYS A 256 -9.59 -18.30 6.18
N ASN A 257 -10.02 -17.07 6.44
CA ASN A 257 -11.43 -16.77 6.59
C ASN A 257 -12.06 -16.60 5.20
N PRO A 258 -13.01 -17.46 4.79
CA PRO A 258 -13.56 -17.47 3.44
C PRO A 258 -14.31 -16.19 3.08
N PHE A 259 -14.75 -15.41 4.08
CA PHE A 259 -15.49 -14.17 3.87
C PHE A 259 -14.59 -12.94 3.76
N ILE A 260 -13.31 -12.98 4.15
CA ILE A 260 -12.47 -11.77 4.16
C ILE A 260 -11.07 -12.00 3.60
N GLY A 261 -10.63 -13.25 3.53
CA GLY A 261 -9.37 -13.66 2.90
C GLY A 261 -9.24 -13.13 1.48
N PRO A 262 -10.21 -13.41 0.56
CA PRO A 262 -10.12 -12.95 -0.82
C PRO A 262 -10.03 -11.42 -0.97
N ALA A 263 -10.79 -10.67 -0.16
CA ALA A 263 -10.65 -9.22 -0.10
C ALA A 263 -9.26 -8.78 0.34
N ILE A 264 -8.75 -9.34 1.44
CA ILE A 264 -7.42 -9.01 1.97
C ILE A 264 -6.34 -9.34 0.94
N GLU A 265 -6.41 -10.49 0.28
CA GLU A 265 -5.49 -10.88 -0.79
C GLU A 265 -5.51 -9.84 -1.92
N SER A 266 -6.68 -9.49 -2.45
CA SER A 266 -6.78 -8.48 -3.52
C SER A 266 -6.27 -7.09 -3.11
N ILE A 267 -6.44 -6.70 -1.84
CA ILE A 267 -5.92 -5.44 -1.28
C ILE A 267 -4.39 -5.48 -1.16
N LEU A 268 -3.83 -6.60 -0.71
CA LEU A 268 -2.40 -6.77 -0.53
C LEU A 268 -1.68 -6.94 -1.86
N GLU A 269 -2.37 -7.50 -2.86
CA GLU A 269 -1.80 -7.65 -4.18
C GLU A 269 -1.61 -6.29 -4.86
N SER A 270 -2.68 -5.49 -4.90
CA SER A 270 -2.67 -4.19 -5.59
C SER A 270 -2.25 -3.02 -4.70
N GLY A 271 -2.19 -3.15 -3.38
CA GLY A 271 -2.14 -1.99 -2.48
C GLY A 271 -0.75 -1.46 -2.12
N SER A 272 0.32 -1.95 -2.75
CA SER A 272 1.72 -1.55 -2.47
C SER A 272 2.25 -0.53 -3.50
N GLU A 273 1.53 -0.35 -4.60
CA GLU A 273 1.87 0.55 -5.70
C GLU A 273 0.75 1.56 -5.94
N LYS A 274 1.14 2.80 -6.24
CA LYS A 274 0.22 3.89 -6.56
C LYS A 274 -0.55 3.57 -7.85
N GLY A 275 -1.86 3.77 -7.80
CA GLY A 275 -2.76 3.42 -8.91
C GLY A 275 -3.31 2.00 -8.83
N GLY A 276 -2.86 1.20 -7.86
CA GLY A 276 -3.43 -0.11 -7.56
C GLY A 276 -4.90 -0.01 -7.16
N LYS A 277 -5.76 -0.68 -7.93
CA LYS A 277 -7.21 -0.66 -7.78
C LYS A 277 -7.76 -2.06 -7.57
N VAL A 278 -8.84 -2.14 -6.80
CA VAL A 278 -9.68 -3.34 -6.68
C VAL A 278 -11.04 -3.04 -7.28
N ILE A 279 -11.51 -3.95 -8.13
CA ILE A 279 -12.77 -3.85 -8.86
C ILE A 279 -13.87 -4.58 -8.07
N ARG A 280 -15.01 -3.93 -7.84
CA ARG A 280 -16.19 -4.56 -7.21
C ARG A 280 -17.47 -4.10 -7.90
N CYS A 281 -18.48 -4.97 -7.96
CA CYS A 281 -19.82 -4.55 -8.34
C CYS A 281 -20.44 -3.67 -7.25
N ARG A 282 -21.25 -2.70 -7.66
CA ARG A 282 -22.02 -1.86 -6.76
C ARG A 282 -23.03 -2.72 -6.00
N GLU A 283 -23.20 -2.42 -4.71
CA GLU A 283 -24.21 -3.12 -3.91
C GLU A 283 -25.61 -2.84 -4.45
N GLY A 284 -26.33 -3.90 -4.82
CA GLY A 284 -27.68 -3.80 -5.39
C GLY A 284 -27.75 -3.58 -6.91
N ASP A 285 -26.62 -3.36 -7.59
CA ASP A 285 -26.56 -3.29 -9.05
C ASP A 285 -25.31 -4.02 -9.61
N PRO A 286 -25.44 -5.30 -9.99
CA PRO A 286 -24.33 -6.10 -10.51
C PRO A 286 -23.71 -5.56 -11.81
N ASN A 287 -24.43 -4.70 -12.55
CA ASN A 287 -23.98 -4.16 -13.84
C ASN A 287 -23.14 -2.89 -13.68
N GLU A 288 -23.13 -2.28 -12.49
CA GLU A 288 -22.35 -1.09 -12.20
C GLU A 288 -21.07 -1.48 -11.46
N ILE A 289 -19.92 -1.15 -12.04
CA ILE A 289 -18.61 -1.50 -11.51
C ILE A 289 -17.97 -0.28 -10.83
N GLU A 290 -17.47 -0.47 -9.61
CA GLU A 290 -16.70 0.51 -8.86
C GLU A 290 -15.23 0.10 -8.77
N HIS A 291 -14.34 1.08 -8.93
CA HIS A 291 -12.90 0.92 -8.73
C HIS A 291 -12.48 1.60 -7.43
N PHE A 292 -11.92 0.83 -6.51
CA PHE A 292 -11.41 1.34 -5.23
C PHE A 292 -9.89 1.40 -5.24
N ASP A 293 -9.34 2.58 -4.97
CA ASP A 293 -7.89 2.75 -4.79
C ASP A 293 -7.45 2.24 -3.41
N VAL A 294 -6.70 1.15 -3.41
CA VAL A 294 -6.25 0.42 -2.22
C VAL A 294 -4.79 0.71 -1.83
N TYR A 295 -4.13 1.65 -2.51
CA TYR A 295 -2.78 2.08 -2.17
C TYR A 295 -2.77 2.81 -0.81
N CYS A 296 -2.16 2.19 0.19
CA CYS A 296 -1.99 2.74 1.54
C CYS A 296 -0.91 1.97 2.32
N PRO A 297 -0.33 2.53 3.38
CA PRO A 297 0.57 1.81 4.28
C PRO A 297 -0.12 0.62 4.93
N LYS A 298 0.60 -0.50 5.05
CA LYS A 298 0.10 -1.72 5.69
C LYS A 298 1.19 -2.34 6.55
N VAL A 299 0.82 -2.70 7.78
CA VAL A 299 1.67 -3.48 8.67
C VAL A 299 1.01 -4.81 8.96
N LEU A 300 1.77 -5.88 8.84
CA LEU A 300 1.32 -7.25 8.98
C LEU A 300 2.16 -7.98 10.03
N ALA A 301 1.55 -8.90 10.77
CA ALA A 301 2.25 -9.74 11.72
C ALA A 301 1.85 -11.21 11.60
N SER A 302 2.84 -12.10 11.63
CA SER A 302 2.64 -13.54 11.52
C SER A 302 3.82 -14.30 12.12
N ARG A 303 3.69 -15.62 12.18
CA ARG A 303 4.70 -16.52 12.76
C ARG A 303 5.60 -17.18 11.73
N ARG A 304 5.17 -17.20 10.47
CA ARG A 304 5.79 -17.95 9.39
C ARG A 304 6.09 -17.04 8.22
N ALA A 305 6.96 -17.49 7.32
CA ALA A 305 7.14 -16.82 6.06
C ALA A 305 5.86 -16.85 5.21
N THR A 306 5.63 -15.82 4.41
CA THR A 306 4.49 -15.72 3.48
C THR A 306 4.87 -14.93 2.24
N GLU A 307 4.14 -15.11 1.14
CA GLU A 307 4.39 -14.43 -0.15
C GLU A 307 4.40 -12.90 -0.05
N ILE A 308 3.69 -12.33 0.94
CA ILE A 308 3.68 -10.88 1.19
C ILE A 308 5.05 -10.28 1.47
N GLU A 309 6.03 -11.10 1.86
CA GLU A 309 7.41 -10.68 2.11
C GLU A 309 8.06 -10.04 0.88
N GLU A 310 7.61 -10.37 -0.33
CA GLU A 310 8.08 -9.73 -1.58
C GLU A 310 7.76 -8.25 -1.69
N LYS A 311 6.70 -7.81 -0.99
CA LYS A 311 6.21 -6.43 -0.99
C LYS A 311 6.51 -5.73 0.33
N SER A 312 7.30 -6.38 1.19
CA SER A 312 7.48 -5.97 2.58
C SER A 312 8.94 -5.75 2.93
N ILE A 313 9.16 -4.84 3.87
CA ILE A 313 10.34 -4.85 4.72
C ILE A 313 10.08 -5.86 5.84
N VAL A 314 10.86 -6.95 5.85
CA VAL A 314 10.69 -8.05 6.80
C VAL A 314 11.52 -7.79 8.05
N ILE A 315 10.85 -7.67 9.19
CA ILE A 315 11.49 -7.54 10.51
C ILE A 315 11.30 -8.86 11.25
N ILE A 316 12.40 -9.61 11.36
CA ILE A 316 12.45 -10.84 12.15
C ILE A 316 12.69 -10.45 13.61
N LEU A 317 11.80 -10.87 14.51
CA LEU A 317 11.95 -10.60 15.95
C LEU A 317 12.26 -11.90 16.70
N THR A 318 13.24 -11.85 17.58
CA THR A 318 13.61 -12.96 18.46
C THR A 318 12.89 -12.86 19.80
N LYS A 319 12.57 -14.01 20.40
CA LYS A 319 11.95 -14.04 21.73
C LYS A 319 12.98 -13.61 22.77
N THR A 320 12.61 -12.67 23.64
CA THR A 320 13.45 -12.25 24.76
C THR A 320 12.94 -12.81 26.08
N ASN A 321 13.86 -13.28 26.93
CA ASN A 321 13.59 -13.67 28.32
C ASN A 321 13.96 -12.58 29.32
N ASP A 322 14.40 -11.40 28.84
CA ASP A 322 14.76 -10.27 29.67
C ASP A 322 13.48 -9.63 30.28
N LEU A 323 13.35 -9.76 31.60
CA LEU A 323 12.19 -9.32 32.37
C LEU A 323 11.90 -7.81 32.20
N LYS A 324 12.92 -6.99 31.92
CA LYS A 324 12.74 -5.54 31.77
C LYS A 324 11.74 -5.19 30.67
N TYR A 325 11.73 -5.94 29.56
CA TYR A 325 10.80 -5.69 28.45
C TYR A 325 9.37 -6.13 28.81
N ALA A 326 9.23 -7.18 29.62
CA ALA A 326 7.93 -7.61 30.13
C ALA A 326 7.34 -6.59 31.12
N GLU A 327 8.17 -5.97 31.97
CA GLU A 327 7.76 -4.90 32.87
C GLU A 327 7.35 -3.65 32.10
N ARG A 328 8.21 -3.16 31.20
CA ARG A 328 7.94 -1.99 30.35
C ARG A 328 6.67 -2.14 29.54
N ARG A 329 6.34 -3.35 29.07
CA ARG A 329 5.09 -3.55 28.29
C ARG A 329 3.84 -3.10 29.06
N LYS A 330 3.83 -3.10 30.39
CA LYS A 330 2.69 -2.62 31.19
C LYS A 330 2.47 -1.11 31.07
N GLU A 331 3.52 -0.36 30.77
CA GLU A 331 3.49 1.10 30.62
C GLU A 331 3.03 1.54 29.23
N LEU A 332 3.21 0.67 28.22
CA LEU A 332 3.06 1.03 26.81
C LEU A 332 1.73 1.69 26.48
N ASP A 333 0.60 1.14 26.94
CA ASP A 333 -0.73 1.62 26.55
C ASP A 333 -1.05 3.01 27.14
N TYR A 334 -0.21 3.52 28.05
CA TYR A 334 -0.36 4.81 28.73
C TYR A 334 0.83 5.75 28.51
N ASP A 335 1.75 5.43 27.60
CA ASP A 335 2.93 6.26 27.37
C ASP A 335 2.53 7.66 26.86
N PRO A 336 2.73 8.73 27.65
CA PRO A 336 2.28 10.08 27.27
C PRO A 336 3.08 10.64 26.09
N ARG A 337 4.23 10.05 25.76
CA ARG A 337 5.08 10.51 24.65
C ARG A 337 4.42 10.32 23.28
N PHE A 338 3.46 9.39 23.14
CA PHE A 338 2.84 9.10 21.85
C PHE A 338 2.12 10.29 21.21
N GLU A 339 1.40 11.07 22.01
CA GLU A 339 0.68 12.24 21.49
C GLU A 339 1.65 13.29 20.96
N LYS A 340 2.74 13.55 21.69
CA LYS A 340 3.81 14.45 21.23
C LYS A 340 4.46 13.93 19.94
N VAL A 341 4.76 12.63 19.88
CA VAL A 341 5.35 12.00 18.69
C VAL A 341 4.42 12.15 17.48
N LYS A 342 3.13 11.82 17.62
CA LYS A 342 2.17 11.88 16.52
C LYS A 342 2.04 13.29 15.94
N GLU A 343 2.00 14.31 16.80
CA GLU A 343 1.99 15.72 16.37
C GLU A 343 3.31 16.12 15.70
N GLY A 344 4.45 15.72 16.28
CA GLY A 344 5.76 15.97 15.73
C GLY A 344 5.97 15.34 14.36
N LEU A 345 5.55 14.10 14.14
CA LEU A 345 5.68 13.42 12.84
C LEU A 345 4.89 14.13 11.74
N LEU A 346 3.69 14.63 12.03
CA LEU A 346 2.94 15.46 11.08
C LEU A 346 3.72 16.74 10.73
N ARG A 347 4.28 17.42 11.74
CA ARG A 347 5.08 18.64 11.51
C ARG A 347 6.35 18.34 10.72
N ILE A 348 7.06 17.25 11.03
CA ILE A 348 8.23 16.79 10.26
C ILE A 348 7.84 16.54 8.81
N ALA A 349 6.72 15.86 8.57
CA ALA A 349 6.23 15.64 7.21
C ALA A 349 5.93 16.97 6.47
N LEU A 350 5.23 17.91 7.12
CA LEU A 350 4.97 19.23 6.56
C LEU A 350 6.26 20.03 6.27
N SER A 351 7.26 19.89 7.13
CA SER A 351 8.52 20.65 7.06
C SER A 351 9.47 20.11 5.99
N TYR A 352 9.55 18.78 5.83
CA TYR A 352 10.62 18.13 5.06
C TYR A 352 10.14 17.34 3.83
N TRP A 353 8.84 17.32 3.49
CA TRP A 353 8.36 16.52 2.37
C TRP A 353 9.03 16.87 1.03
N LYS A 354 9.41 18.14 0.80
CA LYS A 354 10.05 18.58 -0.45
C LYS A 354 11.45 17.99 -0.58
N GLU A 355 12.25 18.10 0.48
CA GLU A 355 13.59 17.56 0.57
C GLU A 355 13.59 16.04 0.44
N ILE A 356 12.65 15.37 1.12
CA ILE A 356 12.48 13.90 1.04
C ILE A 356 12.03 13.49 -0.37
N PHE A 357 11.10 14.21 -0.99
CA PHE A 357 10.66 13.91 -2.35
C PHE A 357 11.77 14.12 -3.37
N LYS A 358 12.58 15.18 -3.22
CA LYS A 358 13.78 15.40 -4.02
C LYS A 358 14.78 14.27 -3.84
N ALA A 359 15.08 13.88 -2.59
CA ALA A 359 15.97 12.76 -2.30
C ALA A 359 15.46 11.46 -2.92
N TYR A 360 14.16 11.18 -2.85
CA TYR A 360 13.51 10.03 -3.49
C TYR A 360 13.71 10.00 -5.00
N LYS A 361 13.58 11.14 -5.68
CA LYS A 361 13.80 11.25 -7.14
C LYS A 361 15.26 11.10 -7.54
N GLU A 362 16.19 11.50 -6.68
CA GLU A 362 17.63 11.46 -6.94
C GLU A 362 18.29 10.14 -6.51
N LEU A 363 17.63 9.33 -5.70
CA LEU A 363 18.13 8.01 -5.28
C LEU A 363 18.36 7.11 -6.50
N LYS A 364 19.46 6.36 -6.46
CA LYS A 364 19.84 5.41 -7.50
C LYS A 364 19.97 4.00 -6.90
N PRO A 365 19.63 2.96 -7.66
CA PRO A 365 19.92 1.58 -7.28
C PRO A 365 21.40 1.36 -6.98
N THR A 366 21.69 0.42 -6.07
CA THR A 366 23.06 -0.06 -5.82
C THR A 366 23.28 -1.41 -6.51
N LYS A 367 24.48 -2.00 -6.41
CA LYS A 367 24.71 -3.35 -6.95
C LYS A 367 23.90 -4.43 -6.21
N ASN A 368 23.62 -4.22 -4.93
CA ASN A 368 22.95 -5.20 -4.05
C ASN A 368 21.47 -4.89 -3.81
N LEU A 369 20.98 -3.74 -4.27
CA LEU A 369 19.61 -3.29 -4.11
C LEU A 369 19.13 -2.66 -5.42
N THR A 370 18.45 -3.46 -6.24
CA THR A 370 17.97 -3.09 -7.58
C THR A 370 16.51 -3.49 -7.81
N GLY A 371 15.97 -3.11 -8.97
CA GLY A 371 14.66 -3.57 -9.43
C GLY A 371 13.53 -3.25 -8.44
N ARG A 372 12.67 -4.24 -8.20
CA ARG A 372 11.52 -4.11 -7.31
C ARG A 372 11.93 -3.86 -5.85
N GLU A 373 13.02 -4.48 -5.40
CA GLU A 373 13.55 -4.31 -4.03
C GLU A 373 13.97 -2.86 -3.77
N PHE A 374 14.69 -2.28 -4.74
CA PHE A 374 15.05 -0.88 -4.68
C PHE A 374 13.81 0.02 -4.60
N ASN A 375 12.78 -0.25 -5.41
CA ASN A 375 11.55 0.54 -5.39
C ASN A 375 10.85 0.52 -4.03
N PHE A 376 10.87 -0.63 -3.34
CA PHE A 376 10.32 -0.76 -1.98
C PHE A 376 11.18 -0.09 -0.92
N TRP A 377 12.50 -0.13 -1.03
CA TRP A 377 13.40 0.53 -0.08
C TRP A 377 13.59 2.03 -0.32
N ALA A 378 13.38 2.52 -1.54
CA ALA A 378 13.61 3.91 -1.91
C ALA A 378 12.86 4.94 -1.05
N PRO A 379 11.57 4.75 -0.69
CA PRO A 379 10.88 5.63 0.28
C PRO A 379 11.61 5.74 1.62
N ILE A 380 12.08 4.61 2.15
CA ILE A 380 12.71 4.53 3.46
C ILE A 380 14.11 5.15 3.42
N LEU A 381 14.88 4.85 2.37
CA LEU A 381 16.19 5.44 2.13
C LEU A 381 16.09 6.97 1.91
N ALA A 382 15.05 7.45 1.22
CA ALA A 382 14.85 8.88 1.00
C ALA A 382 14.59 9.62 2.31
N ILE A 383 13.74 9.04 3.18
CA ILE A 383 13.47 9.56 4.52
C ILE A 383 14.74 9.54 5.36
N ALA A 384 15.44 8.41 5.39
CA ALA A 384 16.69 8.25 6.12
C ALA A 384 17.74 9.29 5.69
N LYS A 385 17.90 9.52 4.38
CA LYS A 385 18.88 10.48 3.85
C LYS A 385 18.68 11.90 4.35
N VAL A 386 17.42 12.30 4.57
CA VAL A 386 17.08 13.67 5.01
C VAL A 386 16.99 13.77 6.53
N ILE A 387 16.34 12.79 7.17
CA ILE A 387 15.99 12.84 8.60
C ILE A 387 17.08 12.23 9.47
N PHE A 388 17.71 11.15 9.01
CA PHE A 388 18.76 10.41 9.72
C PHE A 388 20.06 10.32 8.89
N PRO A 389 20.65 11.45 8.45
CA PRO A 389 21.80 11.43 7.54
C PRO A 389 22.99 10.64 8.11
N GLU A 390 23.21 10.69 9.43
CA GLU A 390 24.28 9.95 10.11
C GLU A 390 24.05 8.44 10.17
N LYS A 391 22.80 7.99 10.02
CA LYS A 391 22.41 6.57 10.00
C LYS A 391 22.12 6.05 8.60
N TYR A 392 22.24 6.89 7.57
CA TYR A 392 21.86 6.54 6.21
C TYR A 392 22.64 5.32 5.69
N ASP A 393 23.96 5.29 5.87
CA ASP A 393 24.79 4.18 5.37
C ASP A 393 24.50 2.88 6.13
N GLU A 394 24.23 2.94 7.44
CA GLU A 394 23.80 1.80 8.25
C GLU A 394 22.43 1.27 7.79
N ILE A 395 21.47 2.16 7.48
CA ILE A 395 20.14 1.79 6.95
C ILE A 395 20.25 1.18 5.56
N LEU A 396 21.13 1.73 4.69
CA LEU A 396 21.38 1.17 3.36
C LEU A 396 21.99 -0.23 3.45
N ALA A 397 22.99 -0.42 4.32
CA ALA A 397 23.57 -1.74 4.57
C ALA A 397 22.51 -2.72 5.10
N TYR A 398 21.64 -2.27 6.01
CA TYR A 398 20.51 -3.08 6.49
C TYR A 398 19.55 -3.44 5.36
N ALA A 399 19.23 -2.52 4.45
CA ALA A 399 18.36 -2.78 3.30
C ALA A 399 18.96 -3.85 2.37
N GLU A 400 20.24 -3.73 2.03
CA GLU A 400 20.96 -4.70 1.20
C GLU A 400 21.03 -6.08 1.87
N GLU A 401 21.28 -6.14 3.18
CA GLU A 401 21.27 -7.39 3.94
C GLU A 401 19.87 -8.01 4.02
N ASN A 402 18.83 -7.20 4.25
CA ASN A 402 17.44 -7.66 4.31
C ASN A 402 17.00 -8.26 2.97
N THR A 403 17.33 -7.58 1.86
CA THR A 403 17.08 -8.09 0.51
C THR A 403 17.90 -9.34 0.22
N ARG A 404 19.18 -9.38 0.59
CA ARG A 404 20.03 -10.57 0.40
C ARG A 404 19.54 -11.76 1.19
N ALA A 405 19.15 -11.60 2.46
CA ALA A 405 18.63 -12.71 3.26
C ALA A 405 17.37 -13.30 2.63
N ARG A 406 16.47 -12.46 2.12
CA ARG A 406 15.23 -12.89 1.45
C ARG A 406 15.47 -13.56 0.09
N LEU A 407 16.42 -13.04 -0.70
CA LEU A 407 16.82 -13.66 -1.97
C LEU A 407 17.64 -14.93 -1.73
N GLY A 408 18.50 -14.93 -0.71
CA GLY A 408 19.28 -16.08 -0.25
C GLY A 408 18.40 -17.26 0.14
N GLU A 409 17.33 -17.04 0.92
CA GLU A 409 16.33 -18.08 1.21
C GLU A 409 15.73 -18.67 -0.09
N ARG A 410 15.54 -17.87 -1.15
CA ARG A 410 15.06 -18.38 -2.46
C ARG A 410 16.14 -19.14 -3.21
N TYR A 411 17.34 -18.60 -3.24
CA TYR A 411 18.49 -19.26 -3.84
C TYR A 411 18.79 -20.59 -3.14
N GLU A 412 18.64 -20.69 -1.82
CA GLU A 412 18.74 -21.93 -1.06
C GLU A 412 17.66 -22.94 -1.47
N ILE A 413 16.41 -22.51 -1.67
CA ILE A 413 15.35 -23.39 -2.18
C ILE A 413 15.65 -23.85 -3.61
N GLU A 414 16.10 -22.95 -4.47
CA GLU A 414 16.53 -23.25 -5.83
C GLU A 414 17.73 -24.22 -5.84
N ASP A 415 18.70 -24.04 -4.95
CA ASP A 415 19.85 -24.92 -4.77
C ASP A 415 19.44 -26.28 -4.23
N ILE A 416 18.45 -26.35 -3.32
CA ILE A 416 17.86 -27.62 -2.88
C ILE A 416 17.25 -28.38 -4.07
N ILE A 417 16.55 -27.67 -4.96
CA ILE A 417 15.96 -28.27 -6.17
C ILE A 417 17.04 -28.69 -7.18
N LEU A 418 18.05 -27.86 -7.40
CA LEU A 418 19.18 -28.18 -8.27
C LEU A 418 19.97 -29.38 -7.73
N THR A 419 20.21 -29.44 -6.42
CA THR A 419 20.85 -30.57 -5.74
C THR A 419 20.01 -31.84 -5.90
N ALA A 420 18.69 -31.75 -5.72
CA ALA A 420 17.78 -32.87 -5.90
C ALA A 420 17.80 -33.41 -7.34
N LEU A 421 17.81 -32.51 -8.34
CA LEU A 421 17.93 -32.86 -9.76
C LEU A 421 19.29 -33.47 -10.09
N TYR A 422 20.38 -32.90 -9.55
CA TYR A 422 21.74 -33.39 -9.75
C TYR A 422 21.96 -34.78 -9.15
N ASN A 423 21.46 -35.02 -7.93
CA ASN A 423 21.58 -36.33 -7.27
C ASN A 423 20.77 -37.44 -7.96
N HIS A 424 19.81 -37.06 -8.82
CA HIS A 424 18.98 -37.98 -9.60
C HIS A 424 19.20 -37.75 -11.11
N LYS A 425 20.39 -37.28 -11.50
CA LYS A 425 20.73 -37.02 -12.90
C LYS A 425 20.67 -38.27 -13.78
N ASP A 426 20.85 -39.44 -13.19
CA ASP A 426 20.77 -40.76 -13.80
C ASP A 426 19.40 -41.09 -14.38
N VAL A 427 18.33 -40.41 -13.95
CA VAL A 427 16.98 -40.60 -14.51
C VAL A 427 16.52 -39.45 -15.43
N LEU A 428 17.37 -38.45 -15.66
CA LEU A 428 17.07 -37.25 -16.46
C LEU A 428 17.53 -37.40 -17.93
N HIS A 429 16.95 -38.39 -18.61
CA HIS A 429 17.27 -38.73 -20.01
C HIS A 429 16.59 -37.83 -21.05
N GLY A 430 17.23 -37.69 -22.22
CA GLY A 430 16.71 -36.93 -23.37
C GLY A 430 16.91 -35.41 -23.31
N LYS A 431 16.57 -34.70 -24.40
CA LYS A 431 16.74 -33.23 -24.51
C LYS A 431 15.85 -32.44 -23.53
N THR A 432 14.72 -33.03 -23.15
CA THR A 432 13.71 -32.40 -22.30
C THR A 432 13.23 -33.36 -21.21
N PRO A 433 14.07 -33.65 -20.19
CA PRO A 433 13.77 -34.72 -19.25
C PRO A 433 12.49 -34.42 -18.44
N PRO A 434 11.55 -35.38 -18.34
CA PRO A 434 10.31 -35.18 -17.62
C PRO A 434 10.45 -35.51 -16.13
N VAL A 435 10.00 -34.60 -15.27
CA VAL A 435 9.90 -34.79 -13.82
C VAL A 435 8.48 -34.55 -13.32
N THR A 436 8.07 -35.27 -12.28
CA THR A 436 6.78 -35.04 -11.60
C THR A 436 7.00 -34.31 -10.27
N LEU A 437 5.98 -33.60 -9.79
CA LEU A 437 6.04 -32.97 -8.47
C LEU A 437 6.17 -34.00 -7.33
N ALA A 438 5.67 -35.22 -7.53
CA ALA A 438 5.83 -36.30 -6.56
C ALA A 438 7.30 -36.72 -6.44
N GLN A 439 7.99 -36.89 -7.58
CA GLN A 439 9.43 -37.19 -7.61
C GLN A 439 10.25 -36.07 -6.97
N LEU A 440 10.03 -34.82 -7.35
CA LEU A 440 10.78 -33.70 -6.78
C LEU A 440 10.57 -33.54 -5.27
N LYS A 441 9.36 -33.83 -4.76
CA LYS A 441 9.12 -33.86 -3.32
C LYS A 441 9.90 -34.96 -2.62
N GLU A 442 9.95 -36.14 -3.22
CA GLU A 442 10.68 -37.29 -2.68
C GLU A 442 12.20 -37.05 -2.70
N TRP A 443 12.71 -36.44 -3.76
CA TRP A 443 14.13 -36.13 -3.92
C TRP A 443 14.62 -35.00 -3.01
N THR A 444 13.71 -34.18 -2.49
CA THR A 444 14.01 -33.14 -1.51
C THR A 444 13.80 -33.66 -0.08
N GLU A 445 14.85 -33.72 0.73
CA GLU A 445 14.76 -34.15 2.14
C GLU A 445 13.83 -33.27 3.00
N TYR A 446 13.49 -32.08 2.51
CA TYR A 446 12.73 -31.04 3.22
C TYR A 446 11.20 -31.13 3.05
N GLN A 447 10.67 -32.14 2.34
CA GLN A 447 9.23 -32.28 2.04
C GLN A 447 8.61 -30.96 1.53
N LEU A 448 9.25 -30.35 0.52
CA LEU A 448 8.84 -29.04 0.03
C LEU A 448 7.38 -29.06 -0.47
N HIS A 449 6.68 -27.94 -0.27
CA HIS A 449 5.32 -27.77 -0.78
C HIS A 449 5.34 -27.72 -2.32
N HIS A 450 4.29 -28.24 -2.99
CA HIS A 450 4.26 -28.32 -4.45
C HIS A 450 4.43 -26.95 -5.13
N ASN A 451 3.76 -25.91 -4.62
CA ASN A 451 3.92 -24.55 -5.13
C ASN A 451 5.36 -24.02 -4.98
N THR A 452 6.09 -24.42 -3.94
CA THR A 452 7.49 -24.01 -3.73
C THR A 452 8.39 -24.62 -4.78
N ILE A 453 8.18 -25.89 -5.12
CA ILE A 453 8.92 -26.59 -6.18
C ILE A 453 8.62 -25.94 -7.54
N ILE A 454 7.34 -25.70 -7.86
CA ILE A 454 6.93 -25.06 -9.11
C ILE A 454 7.56 -23.66 -9.24
N SER A 455 7.50 -22.86 -8.17
CA SER A 455 8.10 -21.53 -8.15
C SER A 455 9.62 -21.59 -8.37
N ALA A 456 10.33 -22.52 -7.72
CA ALA A 456 11.77 -22.70 -7.91
C ALA A 456 12.13 -23.09 -9.35
N LEU A 457 11.43 -24.08 -9.93
CA LEU A 457 11.62 -24.48 -11.33
C LEU A 457 11.36 -23.32 -12.30
N THR A 458 10.37 -22.47 -11.99
CA THR A 458 10.00 -21.30 -12.80
C THR A 458 11.06 -20.19 -12.69
N ASN A 459 11.55 -19.90 -11.48
CA ASN A 459 12.58 -18.88 -11.25
C ASN A 459 13.91 -19.26 -11.90
N LEU A 460 14.28 -20.55 -11.83
CA LEU A 460 15.44 -21.11 -12.52
C LEU A 460 15.28 -21.16 -14.05
N LYS A 461 14.05 -20.93 -14.55
CA LYS A 461 13.67 -21.06 -15.97
C LYS A 461 13.94 -22.45 -16.52
N LEU A 462 13.73 -23.47 -15.70
CA LEU A 462 13.96 -24.85 -16.07
C LEU A 462 12.77 -25.46 -16.82
N VAL A 463 11.55 -24.94 -16.68
CA VAL A 463 10.38 -25.56 -17.33
C VAL A 463 10.30 -25.16 -18.80
N GLN A 464 10.29 -26.14 -19.71
CA GLN A 464 9.99 -25.93 -21.13
C GLN A 464 8.50 -26.02 -21.41
N ASN A 465 7.84 -27.06 -20.92
CA ASN A 465 6.39 -27.22 -20.95
C ASN A 465 5.92 -28.15 -19.83
N ALA A 466 4.60 -28.20 -19.59
CA ALA A 466 3.98 -29.10 -18.64
C ALA A 466 2.81 -29.83 -19.31
N LYS A 467 2.78 -31.16 -19.24
CA LYS A 467 1.73 -31.99 -19.84
C LYS A 467 1.46 -33.24 -19.02
N GLY A 468 0.20 -33.50 -18.70
CA GLY A 468 -0.22 -34.72 -17.99
C GLY A 468 0.43 -34.88 -16.60
N GLY A 469 0.64 -33.79 -15.86
CA GLY A 469 1.27 -33.80 -14.53
C GLY A 469 2.80 -33.97 -14.53
N LYS A 470 3.44 -33.93 -15.70
CA LYS A 470 4.89 -33.93 -15.88
C LYS A 470 5.38 -32.55 -16.31
N TYR A 471 6.52 -32.13 -15.77
CA TYR A 471 7.25 -30.93 -16.14
C TYR A 471 8.47 -31.35 -16.95
N TYR A 472 8.58 -30.88 -18.18
CA TYR A 472 9.71 -31.19 -19.05
C TYR A 472 10.75 -30.09 -18.88
N LEU A 473 11.96 -30.48 -18.46
CA LEU A 473 13.00 -29.52 -18.11
C LEU A 473 13.87 -29.14 -19.32
N ARG A 474 14.39 -27.91 -19.33
CA ARG A 474 15.40 -27.44 -20.27
C ARG A 474 16.76 -27.96 -19.82
N LYS A 475 17.26 -29.01 -20.47
CA LYS A 475 18.49 -29.71 -20.06
C LYS A 475 19.73 -28.84 -20.19
N ASP A 476 19.81 -28.05 -21.25
CA ASP A 476 20.84 -27.03 -21.47
C ASP A 476 20.90 -26.02 -20.32
N ARG A 477 19.75 -25.47 -19.91
CA ARG A 477 19.67 -24.53 -18.80
C ARG A 477 19.98 -25.19 -17.46
N LEU A 478 19.60 -26.46 -17.27
CA LEU A 478 19.95 -27.23 -16.08
C LEU A 478 21.46 -27.39 -15.94
N LEU A 479 22.15 -27.78 -17.02
CA LEU A 479 23.60 -27.94 -17.03
C LEU A 479 24.31 -26.61 -16.73
N GLU A 480 23.90 -25.51 -17.36
CA GLU A 480 24.43 -24.17 -17.09
C GLU A 480 24.29 -23.79 -15.61
N LEU A 481 23.11 -24.02 -15.02
CA LEU A 481 22.85 -23.72 -13.62
C LEU A 481 23.66 -24.61 -12.66
N LEU A 482 23.86 -25.88 -13.01
CA LEU A 482 24.67 -26.80 -12.21
C LEU A 482 26.15 -26.36 -12.21
N GLU A 483 26.67 -25.95 -13.37
CA GLU A 483 28.03 -25.43 -13.51
C GLU A 483 28.19 -24.10 -12.74
N GLU A 484 27.25 -23.15 -12.88
CA GLU A 484 27.24 -21.86 -12.16
C GLU A 484 27.29 -22.03 -10.64
N ARG A 485 26.67 -23.09 -10.12
CA ARG A 485 26.59 -23.40 -8.68
C ARG A 485 27.68 -24.35 -8.20
N GLY A 486 28.58 -24.79 -9.09
CA GLY A 486 29.76 -25.59 -8.76
C GLY A 486 29.52 -27.10 -8.63
N PHE A 487 28.44 -27.63 -9.22
CA PHE A 487 28.17 -29.07 -9.31
C PHE A 487 28.99 -29.69 -10.46
N ASN A 488 30.30 -29.86 -10.28
CA ASN A 488 31.23 -30.19 -11.36
C ASN A 488 31.65 -31.67 -11.43
N GLU A 489 31.21 -32.53 -10.51
CA GLU A 489 31.56 -33.96 -10.52
C GLU A 489 30.55 -34.77 -11.38
N ASP A 490 31.03 -35.57 -12.32
CA ASP A 490 30.21 -36.53 -13.07
C ASP A 490 29.02 -35.94 -13.88
N LEU A 491 29.19 -34.82 -14.60
CA LEU A 491 28.17 -34.33 -15.55
C LEU A 491 28.13 -35.16 -16.86
N GLU A 492 29.10 -36.06 -17.06
CA GLU A 492 29.23 -36.93 -18.25
C GLU A 492 27.98 -37.80 -18.51
N ASP A 493 27.25 -38.18 -17.45
CA ASP A 493 25.99 -38.94 -17.54
C ASP A 493 24.84 -38.11 -18.12
N LEU A 494 24.89 -36.77 -17.98
CA LEU A 494 23.93 -35.86 -18.60
C LEU A 494 24.36 -35.47 -20.02
N GLU A 495 25.66 -35.45 -20.33
CA GLU A 495 26.19 -35.06 -21.64
C GLU A 495 26.09 -36.17 -22.72
N SER A 496 26.14 -37.44 -22.30
CA SER A 496 26.36 -38.61 -23.19
C SER A 496 25.20 -39.06 -24.09
N GLU A 497 24.02 -38.43 -24.03
CA GLU A 497 22.86 -38.75 -24.90
C GLU A 497 22.52 -37.64 -25.93
N SER A 498 23.48 -36.79 -26.29
CA SER A 498 23.26 -35.67 -27.21
C SER A 498 23.31 -36.03 -28.71
N ASP A 499 23.72 -37.24 -29.08
CA ASP A 499 23.96 -37.65 -30.48
C ASP A 499 23.05 -38.81 -30.96
N GLU A 500 21.73 -38.60 -30.98
CA GLU A 500 20.91 -39.20 -32.04
C GLU A 500 20.16 -38.10 -32.78
N VAL A 501 20.63 -37.85 -34.01
CA VAL A 501 20.07 -36.91 -34.98
C VAL A 501 18.71 -37.46 -35.44
N ASP A 502 17.63 -36.80 -35.04
CA ASP A 502 16.34 -36.91 -35.73
C ASP A 502 16.11 -35.61 -36.50
N GLU A 503 16.37 -35.66 -37.81
CA GLU A 503 16.07 -34.59 -38.76
C GLU A 503 14.55 -34.42 -38.84
N GLY A 504 14.00 -33.40 -38.17
CA GLY A 504 12.57 -33.12 -38.25
C GLY A 504 12.17 -31.80 -37.61
N SER A 505 11.88 -30.82 -38.46
CA SER A 505 11.21 -29.53 -38.20
C SER A 505 11.97 -28.47 -37.40
N ASP A 506 12.70 -27.63 -38.14
CA ASP A 506 12.58 -26.18 -37.97
C ASP A 506 11.09 -25.81 -38.11
N ASP A 507 10.49 -25.20 -37.06
CA ASP A 507 9.57 -24.07 -37.19
C ASP A 507 8.93 -23.67 -35.83
N ILE A 508 8.89 -22.35 -35.63
CA ILE A 508 7.99 -21.52 -34.79
C ILE A 508 8.42 -21.17 -33.34
N GLU A 509 9.02 -19.98 -33.22
CA GLU A 509 8.78 -19.01 -32.13
C GLU A 509 7.28 -18.84 -31.87
N ASN A 510 6.76 -19.38 -30.75
CA ASN A 510 5.58 -18.89 -29.98
C ASN A 510 5.15 -19.98 -28.96
N GLY A 511 5.76 -19.99 -27.78
CA GLY A 511 5.48 -21.00 -26.74
C GLY A 511 5.28 -20.44 -25.33
N THR A 512 5.15 -19.13 -25.17
CA THR A 512 5.01 -18.49 -23.86
C THR A 512 3.57 -18.35 -23.37
N GLU A 513 2.56 -18.60 -24.20
CA GLU A 513 1.13 -18.47 -23.80
C GLU A 513 0.49 -19.79 -23.33
N GLU A 514 0.91 -20.96 -23.83
CA GLU A 514 0.26 -22.24 -23.46
C GLU A 514 0.65 -22.78 -22.07
N ALA A 515 1.72 -22.27 -21.45
CA ALA A 515 2.08 -22.65 -20.07
C ALA A 515 1.21 -21.95 -19.01
N LEU A 516 0.49 -20.89 -19.39
CA LEU A 516 -0.44 -20.17 -18.51
C LEU A 516 -1.85 -20.79 -18.51
N ASP A 517 -2.27 -21.46 -19.58
CA ASP A 517 -3.63 -22.04 -19.69
C ASP A 517 -3.82 -23.36 -18.91
N VAL A 518 -2.75 -24.02 -18.46
CA VAL A 518 -2.86 -25.20 -17.59
C VAL A 518 -3.18 -24.81 -16.13
N PHE A 519 -3.17 -23.52 -15.79
CA PHE A 519 -3.48 -23.03 -14.43
C PHE A 519 -4.98 -22.96 -14.12
N GLU A 520 -5.88 -22.87 -15.10
CA GLU A 520 -7.33 -22.80 -14.83
C GLU A 520 -7.99 -24.16 -14.55
N GLU A 521 -7.42 -25.26 -15.03
CA GLU A 521 -8.08 -26.58 -14.95
C GLU A 521 -7.87 -27.31 -13.60
N TYR A 522 -6.93 -26.85 -12.77
CA TYR A 522 -6.62 -27.46 -11.45
C TYR A 522 -7.20 -26.70 -10.24
N TYR A 523 -7.91 -25.60 -10.46
CA TYR A 523 -8.57 -24.79 -9.42
C TYR A 523 -10.11 -24.78 -9.53
N SER A 524 -10.69 -25.86 -10.09
CA SER A 524 -12.12 -26.19 -9.94
C SER A 524 -12.42 -26.87 -8.61
#